data_AF-A0A5A7NEK2-F1
#
_entry.id   AF-A0A5A7NEK2-F1
#
_cell.length_a   1.000
_cell.length_b   1.000
_cell.length_c   1.000
_cell.angle_alpha   90.00
_cell.angle_beta   90.00
_cell.angle_gamma   90.00
#
_symmetry.space_group_name_H-M   'P 1'
#
loop_
_entity.id
_entity.type
_entity.pdbx_description
1 polymer ?
#
loop_
_entity_poly.entity_id
_entity_poly.type
_entity_poly.pdbx_seq_one_letter_code
_entity_poly.pdbx_strand_id
1 'polypeptide(L)' 'MVLSRTAIAGRSLMAAGKADEAVVALNQSLLSAPNNAYALFMLRKAETARGNEAAAKAAQKAYEAAWAGKGAPPEDRI' A
#
# COMPACT_ATOMS: atom_id res chain seq x y z
N MET A 1 6.45 13.87 -10.74
CA MET A 1 6.13 12.61 -10.05
C MET A 1 4.90 12.88 -9.18
N VAL A 2 3.70 12.67 -9.71
CA VAL A 2 2.44 13.02 -9.02
C VAL A 2 1.98 11.77 -8.29
N LEU A 3 2.04 11.76 -6.96
CA LEU A 3 1.43 10.70 -6.16
C LEU A 3 -0.07 10.69 -6.48
N SER A 4 -0.58 9.57 -6.97
CA SER A 4 -2.00 9.37 -7.29
C SER A 4 -2.84 9.78 -6.07
N ARG A 5 -3.85 10.65 -6.25
CA ARG A 5 -4.69 11.21 -5.16
C ARG A 5 -5.25 10.14 -4.21
N THR A 6 -5.43 8.92 -4.70
CA THR A 6 -5.94 7.75 -3.99
C THR A 6 -4.96 7.17 -2.97
N ALA A 7 -3.65 7.29 -3.18
CA ALA A 7 -2.67 6.76 -2.24
C ALA A 7 -2.56 7.61 -0.95
N ILE A 8 -2.67 8.94 -1.09
CA ILE A 8 -2.72 9.87 0.05
C ILE A 8 -4.01 9.63 0.87
N ALA A 9 -5.12 9.37 0.17
CA ALA A 9 -6.40 9.02 0.80
C ALA A 9 -6.28 7.74 1.63
N GLY A 10 -5.55 6.72 1.16
CA GLY A 10 -5.28 5.50 1.94
C GLY A 10 -4.66 5.78 3.31
N ARG A 11 -3.68 6.69 3.39
CA ARG A 11 -3.06 7.09 4.67
C ARG A 11 -4.01 7.86 5.58
N SER A 12 -4.79 8.78 5.03
CA SER A 12 -5.79 9.54 5.79
C SER A 12 -6.91 8.65 6.33
N LEU A 13 -7.36 7.67 5.54
CA LEU A 13 -8.40 6.72 5.94
C LEU A 13 -7.91 5.77 7.04
N MET A 14 -6.64 5.34 6.97
CA MET A 14 -6.01 4.60 8.06
C MET A 14 -5.93 5.42 9.36
N ALA A 15 -5.59 6.72 9.29
CA ALA A 15 -5.57 7.59 10.47
C ALA A 15 -6.96 7.83 11.07
N ALA A 16 -8.02 7.69 10.26
CA ALA A 16 -9.41 7.77 10.69
C ALA A 16 -10.01 6.43 11.17
N GLY A 17 -9.20 5.35 11.26
CA GLY A 17 -9.67 4.02 11.64
C GLY A 17 -10.49 3.29 10.56
N LYS A 18 -10.58 3.87 9.36
CA LYS A 18 -11.36 3.35 8.23
C LYS A 18 -10.49 2.45 7.35
N ALA A 19 -10.00 1.36 7.93
CA ALA A 19 -9.07 0.47 7.25
C ALA A 19 -9.69 -0.19 6.00
N ASP A 20 -10.99 -0.49 6.00
CA ASP A 20 -11.70 -1.03 4.83
C ASP A 20 -11.73 -0.06 3.65
N GLU A 21 -12.04 1.21 3.90
CA GLU A 21 -12.05 2.25 2.86
C GLU A 21 -10.62 2.51 2.33
N ALA A 22 -9.62 2.45 3.21
CA ALA A 22 -8.22 2.59 2.82
C ALA A 22 -7.80 1.49 1.83
N VAL A 23 -8.17 0.23 2.09
CA VAL A 23 -7.90 -0.91 1.20
C VAL A 23 -8.51 -0.68 -0.19
N VAL A 24 -9.75 -0.19 -0.26
CA VAL A 24 -10.42 0.09 -1.56
C VAL A 24 -9.66 1.15 -2.34
N ALA A 25 -9.31 2.29 -1.70
CA ALA A 25 -8.59 3.38 -2.36
C ALA A 25 -7.18 2.96 -2.82
N LEU A 26 -6.49 2.15 -2.02
CA LEU A 26 -5.16 1.64 -2.33
C LEU A 26 -5.21 0.64 -3.49
N ASN A 27 -6.17 -0.28 -3.49
CA ASN A 27 -6.38 -1.20 -4.61
C ASN A 27 -6.69 -0.44 -5.91
N GLN A 28 -7.52 0.60 -5.87
CA GLN A 28 -7.75 1.46 -7.04
C GLN A 28 -6.47 2.15 -7.53
N SER A 29 -5.61 2.63 -6.62
CA SER A 29 -4.31 3.18 -6.99
C SER A 29 -3.43 2.15 -7.70
N LEU A 30 -3.45 0.90 -7.22
CA LEU A 30 -2.65 -0.20 -7.77
C LEU A 30 -3.15 -0.65 -9.14
N LEU A 31 -4.44 -0.50 -9.46
CA LEU A 31 -4.94 -0.74 -10.82
C LEU A 31 -4.27 0.18 -11.85
N SER A 32 -3.99 1.43 -11.48
CA SER A 32 -3.32 2.40 -12.36
C SER A 32 -1.80 2.31 -12.30
N ALA A 33 -1.25 1.91 -11.15
CA ALA A 33 0.19 1.79 -10.93
C ALA A 33 0.49 0.54 -10.08
N PRO A 34 0.56 -0.66 -10.69
CA PRO A 34 0.70 -1.93 -9.97
C PRO A 34 1.97 -2.04 -9.14
N ASN A 35 3.03 -1.35 -9.56
CA ASN A 35 4.34 -1.34 -8.89
C ASN A 35 4.54 -0.11 -8.00
N ASN A 36 3.46 0.58 -7.61
CA ASN A 36 3.57 1.72 -6.70
C ASN A 36 3.92 1.25 -5.29
N ALA A 37 5.21 1.34 -4.96
CA ALA A 37 5.80 1.01 -3.67
C ALA A 37 5.01 1.56 -2.46
N TYR A 38 4.60 2.83 -2.53
CA TYR A 38 3.87 3.48 -1.44
C TYR A 38 2.49 2.89 -1.26
N ALA A 39 1.77 2.64 -2.37
CA ALA A 39 0.44 2.04 -2.31
C ALA A 39 0.50 0.58 -1.78
N LEU A 40 1.50 -0.20 -2.18
CA LEU A 40 1.72 -1.57 -1.70
C LEU A 40 2.07 -1.61 -0.20
N PHE A 41 2.95 -0.71 0.25
CA PHE A 41 3.29 -0.58 1.67
C PHE A 41 2.07 -0.18 2.52
N MET A 42 1.31 0.81 2.07
CA MET A 42 0.10 1.25 2.77
C MET A 42 -0.98 0.15 2.76
N LEU A 43 -1.09 -0.63 1.68
CA LEU A 43 -2.04 -1.75 1.59
C LEU A 43 -1.71 -2.83 2.61
N ARG A 44 -0.42 -3.18 2.75
CA ARG A 44 0.05 -4.09 3.79
C ARG A 44 -0.38 -3.63 5.18
N LYS A 45 -0.14 -2.36 5.52
CA LYS A 45 -0.51 -1.81 6.83
C LYS A 45 -2.02 -1.81 7.06
N ALA A 46 -2.81 -1.48 6.04
CA ALA A 46 -4.26 -1.49 6.13
C ALA A 46 -4.81 -2.90 6.35
N GLU A 47 -4.30 -3.90 5.62
CA GLU A 47 -4.71 -5.29 5.80
C GLU A 47 -4.26 -5.89 7.14
N THR A 48 -3.07 -5.54 7.64
CA THR A 48 -2.66 -5.90 9.00
C THR A 48 -3.58 -5.30 10.06
N ALA A 49 -4.00 -4.04 9.91
CA ALA A 49 -4.93 -3.40 10.84
C ALA A 49 -6.33 -4.05 10.83
N ARG A 50 -6.71 -4.69 9.73
CA ARG A 50 -7.97 -5.46 9.59
C ARG A 50 -7.85 -6.91 10.11
N GLY A 51 -6.65 -7.34 10.50
CA GLY A 51 -6.37 -8.73 10.87
C GLY A 51 -6.28 -9.69 9.67
N ASN A 52 -6.19 -9.18 8.45
CA ASN A 52 -6.10 -9.99 7.23
C ASN A 52 -4.64 -10.26 6.85
N GLU A 53 -3.98 -11.15 7.59
CA GLU A 53 -2.57 -11.46 7.38
C GLU A 53 -2.25 -12.02 5.99
N ALA A 54 -3.18 -12.75 5.38
CA ALA A 54 -3.00 -13.32 4.05
C ALA A 54 -2.84 -12.21 3.00
N ALA A 55 -3.72 -11.20 3.03
CA ALA A 55 -3.65 -10.05 2.13
C ALA A 55 -2.42 -9.18 2.44
N ALA A 56 -2.06 -9.01 3.71
CA ALA A 56 -0.85 -8.28 4.09
C ALA A 56 0.43 -8.95 3.54
N LYS A 57 0.53 -10.28 3.61
CA LYS A 57 1.65 -11.05 3.01
C LYS A 57 1.68 -10.92 1.49
N ALA A 58 0.52 -10.94 0.84
CA ALA A 58 0.43 -10.73 -0.61
C ALA A 58 0.93 -9.33 -1.02
N ALA A 59 0.52 -8.29 -0.28
CA ALA A 59 0.97 -6.92 -0.51
C ALA A 59 2.49 -6.78 -0.27
N GLN A 60 3.03 -7.43 0.75
CA GLN A 60 4.48 -7.46 1.01
C GLN A 60 5.26 -8.11 -0.14
N LYS A 61 4.80 -9.27 -0.64
CA LYS A 61 5.43 -9.93 -1.78
C LYS A 61 5.41 -9.07 -3.04
N ALA A 62 4.29 -8.39 -3.29
CA ALA A 62 4.18 -7.46 -4.41
C ALA A 62 5.09 -6.24 -4.24
N TYR A 63 5.23 -5.73 -3.01
CA TYR A 63 6.16 -4.66 -2.68
C TYR A 63 7.61 -5.07 -2.98
N GLU A 64 8.04 -6.25 -2.50
CA GLU A 64 9.37 -6.80 -2.78
C GLU A 64 9.60 -7.01 -4.27
N ALA A 65 8.60 -7.54 -5.00
CA ALA A 65 8.68 -7.73 -6.44
C ALA A 65 8.77 -6.41 -7.22
N ALA A 66 8.06 -5.36 -6.78
CA ALA A 66 8.17 -4.02 -7.36
C ALA A 66 9.59 -3.43 -7.21
N TRP A 67 10.36 -3.90 -6.23
CA TRP A 67 11.70 -3.43 -5.90
C TRP A 67 12.84 -4.39 -6.24
N ALA A 68 12.55 -5.61 -6.69
CA ALA A 68 13.53 -6.68 -6.92
C ALA A 68 14.64 -6.33 -7.94
N GLY A 69 14.57 -5.18 -8.63
CA GLY A 69 15.64 -4.64 -9.47
C GLY A 69 16.44 -3.45 -8.90
N LYS A 70 16.04 -2.86 -7.77
CA LYS A 70 16.66 -1.63 -7.22
C LYS A 70 16.94 -1.64 -5.70
N GLY A 71 16.55 -2.69 -4.98
CA GLY A 71 16.59 -2.74 -3.52
C GLY A 71 15.41 -1.96 -2.93
N ALA A 72 14.60 -2.60 -2.11
CA ALA A 72 13.47 -1.92 -1.48
C ALA A 72 13.98 -0.71 -0.68
N PRO A 73 13.40 0.49 -0.85
CA PRO A 73 13.75 1.63 -0.03
C PRO A 73 13.38 1.26 1.40
N PRO A 74 14.21 1.66 2.35
CA PRO A 74 13.93 1.35 3.72
C PRO A 74 12.63 2.09 4.11
N GLU A 75 11.78 1.42 4.90
CA GLU A 75 10.39 1.85 5.16
C GLU A 75 10.31 3.22 5.84
N ASP A 76 11.43 3.73 6.37
CA ASP A 76 11.60 5.08 6.93
C ASP A 76 11.64 6.20 5.86
N ARG A 77 11.73 5.87 4.57
CA ARG A 77 11.87 6.83 3.47
C ARG A 77 10.64 6.98 2.57
N ILE A 78 9.52 6.35 2.91
CA ILE A 78 8.26 6.35 2.13
C ILE A 78 7.13 7.02 2.93
#